data_AF-A0A0A3XEB6-F1
#
_entry.id   AF-A0A0A3XEB6-F1
#
_cell.length_a   1.000
_cell.length_b   1.000
_cell.length_c   1.000
_cell.angle_alpha   90.00
_cell.angle_beta   90.00
_cell.angle_gamma   90.00
#
_symmetry.space_group_name_H-M   'P 1'
#
loop_
_entity.id
_entity.type
_entity.pdbx_description
1 polymer ?
#
loop_
_entity_poly.entity_id
_entity_poly.type
_entity_poly.pdbx_seq_one_letter_code
_entity_poly.pdbx_strand_id
1 'polypeptide(L)'
;VEIPAEEVPLVQKQLIKKCNELGKPVITATQMLDSMQRNPRPTRAEASDVANAIFDGTDAIMLSGETAAGKYPVESVETMNRMALRTEQELNYREILYKHAMHKQVTITDAISQAVANAALDLEATAVITATESGHTARMVSKYRPKAPIVAVTPHAGVVRRLSIVNGVYPVLGALCHSTDEMLELSVNESLKAGYIRHGDLVIITAGVPVRETGTTNLMKIHVIGDIIAKGQGIGRKVVTGKAILAKTAEEALAKMEDGAILVTIGTDSDMIQAFERAGAVITEEGGLTSHAAIVGLNLNVPVIVGVPNVLEKLKDGMTVTVDSDRGNIYTGHARVL
;
A
#
# COMPACT_ATOMS: atom_id res chain seq x y z
N VAL A 1 -9.66 2.24 41.01
CA VAL A 1 -10.37 2.69 42.23
C VAL A 1 -11.22 1.58 42.81
N GLU A 2 -11.98 0.85 41.99
CA GLU A 2 -12.87 -0.24 42.46
C GLU A 2 -12.25 -1.65 42.40
N ILE A 3 -11.23 -1.87 41.57
CA ILE A 3 -10.48 -3.13 41.49
C ILE A 3 -9.04 -2.97 42.02
N PRO A 4 -8.42 -4.03 42.57
CA PRO A 4 -7.02 -4.02 43.02
C PRO A 4 -6.05 -3.64 41.88
N ALA A 5 -4.99 -2.91 42.22
CA ALA A 5 -4.05 -2.37 41.23
C ALA A 5 -3.31 -3.47 40.46
N GLU A 6 -3.01 -4.59 41.12
CA GLU A 6 -2.38 -5.78 40.56
C GLU A 6 -3.25 -6.51 39.52
N GLU A 7 -4.57 -6.30 39.53
CA GLU A 7 -5.50 -6.90 38.56
C GLU A 7 -5.69 -6.03 37.31
N VAL A 8 -5.48 -4.71 37.43
CA VAL A 8 -5.75 -3.73 36.36
C VAL A 8 -5.07 -4.11 35.03
N PRO A 9 -3.76 -4.49 34.98
CA PRO A 9 -3.11 -4.82 33.71
C PRO A 9 -3.73 -6.04 33.01
N LEU A 10 -4.22 -7.02 33.78
CA LEU A 10 -4.87 -8.21 33.22
C LEU A 10 -6.26 -7.85 32.66
N VAL A 11 -7.02 -7.02 33.37
CA VAL A 11 -8.34 -6.55 32.91
C VAL A 11 -8.20 -5.70 31.66
N GLN A 12 -7.22 -4.79 31.59
CA GLN A 12 -6.93 -4.00 30.38
C GLN A 12 -6.72 -4.90 29.16
N LYS A 13 -5.83 -5.89 29.28
CA LYS A 13 -5.56 -6.86 28.20
C LYS A 13 -6.83 -7.58 27.74
N GLN A 14 -7.66 -8.02 28.69
CA GLN A 14 -8.92 -8.71 28.38
C GLN A 14 -9.93 -7.80 27.67
N LEU A 15 -10.06 -6.54 28.08
CA LEU A 15 -10.98 -5.59 27.47
C LEU A 15 -10.57 -5.23 26.04
N ILE A 16 -9.28 -4.90 25.84
CA ILE A 16 -8.72 -4.63 24.52
C ILE A 16 -8.94 -5.83 23.59
N LYS A 17 -8.62 -7.05 24.08
CA LYS A 17 -8.83 -8.28 23.30
C LYS A 17 -10.29 -8.46 22.86
N LYS A 18 -11.27 -8.26 23.76
CA LYS A 18 -12.70 -8.38 23.43
C LYS A 18 -13.14 -7.34 22.39
N CYS A 19 -12.62 -6.12 22.47
CA CYS A 19 -12.87 -5.08 21.48
C CYS A 19 -12.30 -5.46 20.10
N ASN A 20 -11.05 -5.95 20.08
CA ASN A 20 -10.38 -6.40 18.86
C ASN A 20 -11.12 -7.57 18.21
N GLU A 21 -11.55 -8.57 18.97
CA GLU A 21 -12.34 -9.71 18.47
C GLU A 21 -13.64 -9.25 17.77
N LEU A 22 -14.24 -8.15 18.24
CA LEU A 22 -15.46 -7.57 17.69
C LEU A 22 -15.23 -6.46 16.64
N GLY A 23 -13.98 -6.09 16.36
CA GLY A 23 -13.65 -4.97 15.46
C GLY A 23 -14.21 -3.62 15.94
N LYS A 24 -14.32 -3.44 17.26
CA LYS A 24 -14.77 -2.19 17.88
C LYS A 24 -13.54 -1.40 18.38
N PRO A 25 -13.38 -0.12 18.01
CA PRO A 25 -12.26 0.67 18.49
C PRO A 25 -12.21 0.74 20.01
N VAL A 26 -11.01 0.61 20.56
CA VAL A 26 -10.74 0.74 22.00
C VAL A 26 -9.71 1.83 22.27
N ILE A 27 -9.94 2.59 23.33
CA ILE A 27 -9.06 3.68 23.75
C ILE A 27 -8.46 3.29 25.10
N THR A 28 -7.13 3.26 25.18
CA THR A 28 -6.44 3.18 26.48
C THR A 28 -6.23 4.60 27.01
N ALA A 29 -6.72 4.84 28.22
CA ALA A 29 -6.92 6.19 28.73
C ALA A 29 -6.45 6.34 30.17
N THR A 30 -6.05 7.58 30.50
CA THR A 30 -5.56 8.04 31.80
C THR A 30 -4.18 7.48 32.17
N GLN A 31 -3.41 8.25 32.97
CA GLN A 31 -2.09 7.86 33.48
C GLN A 31 -1.05 7.48 32.40
N MET A 32 -1.23 7.97 31.17
CA MET A 32 -0.35 7.61 30.05
C MET A 32 1.00 8.33 30.13
N LEU A 33 0.99 9.67 30.21
CA LEU A 33 2.19 10.51 30.28
C LEU A 33 2.03 11.58 31.37
N ASP A 34 1.39 11.25 32.49
CA ASP A 34 0.95 12.20 33.53
C ASP A 34 2.07 13.15 34.01
N SER A 35 3.29 12.65 34.17
CA SER A 35 4.45 13.42 34.57
C SER A 35 4.79 14.56 33.60
N MET A 36 4.36 14.46 32.33
CA MET A 36 4.57 15.47 31.31
C MET A 36 3.72 16.73 31.48
N GLN A 37 2.74 16.72 32.39
CA GLN A 37 2.10 17.97 32.83
C GLN A 37 3.11 18.95 33.43
N ARG A 38 4.18 18.44 34.05
CA ARG A 38 5.17 19.23 34.79
C ARG A 38 6.57 19.13 34.21
N ASN A 39 6.86 18.08 33.43
CA ASN A 39 8.18 17.79 32.89
C ASN A 39 8.14 17.72 31.35
N PRO A 40 9.22 18.10 30.65
CA PRO A 40 9.26 18.04 29.19
C PRO A 40 9.46 16.61 28.65
N ARG A 41 9.66 15.60 29.52
CA ARG A 41 9.88 14.21 29.15
C ARG A 41 9.18 13.28 30.14
N PRO A 42 8.67 12.12 29.69
CA PRO A 42 8.01 11.17 30.56
C PRO A 42 9.04 10.30 31.29
N THR A 43 8.54 9.56 32.27
CA THR A 43 9.29 8.53 32.98
C THR A 43 9.43 7.26 32.12
N ARG A 44 10.38 6.40 32.50
CA ARG A 44 10.52 5.07 31.87
C ARG A 44 9.28 4.19 32.07
N ALA A 45 8.61 4.32 33.22
CA ALA A 45 7.42 3.54 33.53
C ALA A 45 6.25 3.92 32.60
N GLU A 46 5.99 5.21 32.43
CA GLU A 46 4.99 5.74 31.50
C GLU A 46 5.28 5.32 30.04
N ALA A 47 6.54 5.42 29.61
CA ALA A 47 6.94 4.95 28.28
C ALA A 47 6.65 3.44 28.08
N SER A 48 6.89 2.63 29.11
CA SER A 48 6.60 1.19 29.07
C SER A 48 5.10 0.92 29.04
N ASP A 49 4.29 1.72 29.72
CA ASP A 49 2.85 1.53 29.81
C ASP A 49 2.16 1.86 28.46
N VAL A 50 2.56 2.97 27.84
CA VAL A 50 2.15 3.33 26.47
C VAL A 50 2.50 2.21 25.48
N ALA A 51 3.74 1.70 25.53
CA ALA A 51 4.16 0.62 24.64
C ALA A 51 3.34 -0.66 24.86
N ASN A 52 3.09 -1.04 26.11
CA ASN A 52 2.28 -2.21 26.44
C ASN A 52 0.83 -2.07 25.97
N ALA A 53 0.22 -0.89 26.08
CA ALA A 53 -1.12 -0.65 25.56
C ALA A 53 -1.20 -0.89 24.04
N ILE A 54 -0.16 -0.50 23.29
CA ILE A 54 -0.04 -0.75 21.85
C ILE A 54 0.16 -2.24 21.56
N PHE A 55 1.06 -2.92 22.29
CA PHE A 55 1.25 -4.37 22.15
C PHE A 55 -0.01 -5.18 22.47
N ASP A 56 -0.82 -4.70 23.42
CA ASP A 56 -2.11 -5.30 23.74
C ASP A 56 -3.14 -5.11 22.62
N GLY A 57 -2.87 -4.18 21.70
CA GLY A 57 -3.63 -3.97 20.48
C GLY A 57 -4.66 -2.85 20.59
N THR A 58 -4.42 -1.82 21.41
CA THR A 58 -5.30 -0.65 21.51
C THR A 58 -5.41 0.09 20.17
N ASP A 59 -6.59 0.67 19.87
CA ASP A 59 -6.76 1.45 18.65
C ASP A 59 -6.26 2.89 18.81
N ALA A 60 -6.41 3.44 20.00
CA ALA A 60 -6.00 4.79 20.33
C ALA A 60 -5.50 4.91 21.78
N ILE A 61 -4.60 5.87 21.99
CA ILE A 61 -4.06 6.23 23.29
C ILE A 61 -4.44 7.67 23.61
N MET A 62 -4.87 7.93 24.86
CA MET A 62 -5.47 9.21 25.24
C MET A 62 -4.59 10.00 26.21
N LEU A 63 -4.36 11.27 25.88
CA LEU A 63 -3.82 12.28 26.79
C LEU A 63 -4.97 13.02 27.48
N SER A 64 -4.81 13.29 28.77
CA SER A 64 -5.81 13.93 29.63
C SER A 64 -5.33 15.30 30.11
N GLY A 65 -4.80 15.40 31.33
CA GLY A 65 -4.29 16.65 31.90
C GLY A 65 -3.06 17.16 31.16
N GLU A 66 -2.29 16.26 30.55
CA GLU A 66 -1.08 16.54 29.77
C GLU A 66 -1.30 17.59 28.69
N THR A 67 -2.40 17.47 27.94
CA THR A 67 -2.75 18.39 26.84
C THR A 67 -3.79 19.43 27.23
N ALA A 68 -4.63 19.15 28.23
CA ALA A 68 -5.69 20.07 28.65
C ALA A 68 -5.18 21.27 29.47
N ALA A 69 -4.26 21.02 30.41
CA ALA A 69 -3.76 22.05 31.35
C ALA A 69 -2.26 21.92 31.68
N GLY A 70 -1.57 20.95 31.07
CA GLY A 70 -0.14 20.70 31.27
C GLY A 70 0.75 21.81 30.71
N LYS A 71 1.98 21.90 31.21
CA LYS A 71 2.98 22.87 30.74
C LYS A 71 3.59 22.51 29.37
N TYR A 72 3.50 21.25 28.96
CA TYR A 72 4.12 20.72 27.74
C TYR A 72 3.11 19.96 26.86
N PRO A 73 2.01 20.60 26.43
CA PRO A 73 0.92 19.92 25.74
C PRO A 73 1.33 19.39 24.36
N VAL A 74 2.11 20.17 23.60
CA VAL A 74 2.58 19.78 22.26
C VAL A 74 3.62 18.67 22.38
N GLU A 75 4.58 18.80 23.28
CA GLU A 75 5.64 17.82 23.50
C GLU A 75 5.08 16.48 24.00
N SER A 76 3.98 16.50 24.75
CA SER A 76 3.26 15.29 25.16
C SER A 76 2.69 14.54 23.95
N VAL A 77 2.05 15.25 23.01
CA VAL A 77 1.54 14.66 21.76
C VAL A 77 2.67 14.14 20.89
N GLU A 78 3.74 14.93 20.70
CA GLU A 78 4.90 14.50 19.92
C GLU A 78 5.59 13.26 20.52
N THR A 79 5.72 13.23 21.85
CA THR A 79 6.30 12.09 22.55
C THR A 79 5.44 10.86 22.40
N MET A 80 4.12 10.99 22.56
CA MET A 80 3.17 9.91 22.32
C MET A 80 3.29 9.35 20.90
N ASN A 81 3.37 10.23 19.89
CA ASN A 81 3.56 9.84 18.50
C ASN A 81 4.89 9.09 18.26
N ARG A 82 6.00 9.61 18.80
CA ARG A 82 7.32 8.94 18.69
C ARG A 82 7.32 7.56 19.33
N MET A 83 6.67 7.41 20.49
CA MET A 83 6.54 6.12 21.18
C MET A 83 5.71 5.12 20.38
N ALA A 84 4.59 5.59 19.78
CA ALA A 84 3.74 4.76 18.94
C ALA A 84 4.51 4.23 17.71
N LEU A 85 5.10 5.15 16.93
CA LEU A 85 5.87 4.78 15.74
C LEU A 85 7.02 3.81 16.04
N ARG A 86 7.73 3.99 17.17
CA ARG A 86 8.82 3.08 17.55
C ARG A 86 8.29 1.70 17.98
N THR A 87 7.18 1.67 18.71
CA THR A 87 6.58 0.42 19.19
C THR A 87 6.01 -0.40 18.01
N GLU A 88 5.33 0.27 17.07
CA GLU A 88 4.71 -0.36 15.91
C GLU A 88 5.71 -1.02 14.94
N GLN A 89 6.98 -0.57 14.94
CA GLN A 89 8.05 -1.19 14.16
C GLN A 89 8.43 -2.60 14.66
N GLU A 90 8.20 -2.88 15.95
CA GLU A 90 8.55 -4.15 16.60
C GLU A 90 7.36 -5.13 16.61
N LEU A 91 6.20 -4.74 16.08
CA LEU A 91 5.03 -5.62 16.00
C LEU A 91 5.26 -6.76 15.01
N ASN A 92 5.02 -7.99 15.46
CA ASN A 92 4.97 -9.15 14.58
C ASN A 92 3.58 -9.27 13.93
N TYR A 93 3.37 -8.52 12.85
CA TYR A 93 2.10 -8.50 12.11
C TYR A 93 1.62 -9.89 11.66
N ARG A 94 2.53 -10.82 11.34
CA ARG A 94 2.17 -12.19 10.95
C ARG A 94 1.55 -12.96 12.11
N GLU A 95 2.12 -12.82 13.31
CA GLU A 95 1.60 -13.46 14.51
C GLU A 95 0.25 -12.86 14.94
N ILE A 96 0.12 -11.53 14.87
CA ILE A 96 -1.13 -10.81 15.19
C ILE A 96 -2.26 -11.29 14.26
N LEU A 97 -1.99 -11.32 12.95
CA LEU A 97 -2.93 -11.78 11.93
C LEU A 97 -3.36 -13.23 12.18
N TYR A 98 -2.39 -14.13 12.47
CA TYR A 98 -2.69 -15.53 12.76
C TYR A 98 -3.58 -15.69 14.00
N LYS A 99 -3.28 -14.95 15.08
CA LYS A 99 -4.11 -14.95 16.29
C LYS A 99 -5.54 -14.51 15.98
N HIS A 100 -5.71 -13.40 15.26
CA HIS A 100 -7.02 -12.87 14.91
C HIS A 100 -7.81 -13.79 13.96
N ALA A 101 -7.13 -14.48 13.04
CA ALA A 101 -7.72 -15.44 12.10
C ALA A 101 -8.27 -16.71 12.78
N MET A 102 -7.73 -17.12 13.93
CA MET A 102 -8.16 -18.32 14.64
C MET A 102 -9.50 -18.15 15.40
N HIS A 103 -10.05 -16.93 15.48
CA HIS A 103 -11.29 -16.67 16.23
C HIS A 103 -12.56 -17.09 15.45
N LYS A 104 -13.50 -17.71 16.17
CA LYS A 104 -14.53 -18.66 15.70
C LYS A 104 -15.76 -18.11 14.95
N GLN A 105 -15.72 -16.88 14.41
CA GLN A 105 -16.84 -16.35 13.63
C GLN A 105 -16.35 -15.84 12.28
N VAL A 106 -16.65 -16.61 11.22
CA VAL A 106 -16.28 -16.26 9.85
C VAL A 106 -17.54 -15.78 9.14
N THR A 107 -17.80 -14.46 9.19
CA THR A 107 -18.71 -13.84 8.22
C THR A 107 -18.01 -13.72 6.87
N ILE A 108 -18.76 -13.43 5.79
CA ILE A 108 -18.15 -13.09 4.49
C ILE A 108 -17.17 -11.92 4.65
N THR A 109 -17.57 -10.91 5.43
CA THR A 109 -16.73 -9.75 5.73
C THR A 109 -15.44 -10.12 6.46
N ASP A 110 -15.50 -11.01 7.44
CA ASP A 110 -14.30 -11.52 8.13
C ASP A 110 -13.39 -12.29 7.17
N ALA A 111 -13.94 -13.15 6.32
CA ALA A 111 -13.17 -13.92 5.34
C ALA A 111 -12.44 -13.00 4.34
N ILE A 112 -13.12 -11.99 3.79
CA ILE A 112 -12.50 -11.01 2.89
C ILE A 112 -11.47 -10.16 3.62
N SER A 113 -11.78 -9.66 4.82
CA SER A 113 -10.86 -8.82 5.58
C SER A 113 -9.58 -9.58 5.97
N GLN A 114 -9.72 -10.86 6.33
CA GLN A 114 -8.59 -11.76 6.55
C GLN A 114 -7.77 -11.99 5.28
N ALA A 115 -8.42 -12.23 4.13
CA ALA A 115 -7.74 -12.41 2.85
C ALA A 115 -6.97 -11.16 2.44
N VAL A 116 -7.57 -9.98 2.63
CA VAL A 116 -6.95 -8.68 2.39
C VAL A 116 -5.71 -8.50 3.26
N ALA A 117 -5.80 -8.76 4.57
CA ALA A 117 -4.66 -8.61 5.47
C ALA A 117 -3.51 -9.60 5.17
N ASN A 118 -3.83 -10.85 4.81
CA ASN A 118 -2.82 -11.83 4.40
C ASN A 118 -2.13 -11.41 3.10
N ALA A 119 -2.92 -11.09 2.06
CA ALA A 119 -2.36 -10.68 0.77
C ALA A 119 -1.55 -9.38 0.89
N ALA A 120 -1.97 -8.43 1.73
CA ALA A 120 -1.22 -7.20 1.97
C ALA A 120 0.16 -7.49 2.57
N LEU A 121 0.23 -8.46 3.49
CA LEU A 121 1.48 -8.88 4.12
C LEU A 121 2.37 -9.67 3.16
N ASP A 122 1.81 -10.65 2.44
CA ASP A 122 2.57 -11.56 1.57
C ASP A 122 3.08 -10.85 0.30
N LEU A 123 2.32 -9.89 -0.23
CA LEU A 123 2.70 -9.14 -1.43
C LEU A 123 3.40 -7.82 -1.12
N GLU A 124 3.63 -7.52 0.16
CA GLU A 124 4.17 -6.23 0.62
C GLU A 124 3.45 -5.04 -0.02
N ALA A 125 2.11 -5.07 0.00
CA ALA A 125 1.29 -4.04 -0.62
C ALA A 125 1.58 -2.68 0.02
N THR A 126 1.67 -1.63 -0.80
CA THR A 126 1.93 -0.27 -0.34
C THR A 126 0.78 0.27 0.51
N ALA A 127 -0.46 -0.09 0.16
CA ALA A 127 -1.66 0.30 0.91
C ALA A 127 -2.82 -0.67 0.69
N VAL A 128 -3.74 -0.69 1.66
CA VAL A 128 -5.07 -1.28 1.51
C VAL A 128 -6.09 -0.16 1.36
N ILE A 129 -6.73 -0.06 0.19
CA ILE A 129 -7.73 0.95 -0.10
C ILE A 129 -9.11 0.36 0.20
N THR A 130 -9.86 1.02 1.09
CA THR A 130 -11.23 0.60 1.41
C THR A 130 -12.22 1.65 0.97
N ALA A 131 -13.14 1.30 0.06
CA ALA A 131 -14.28 2.14 -0.24
C ALA A 131 -15.40 1.87 0.78
N THR A 132 -15.90 2.92 1.44
CA THR A 132 -16.85 2.71 2.55
C THR A 132 -17.87 3.83 2.75
N GLU A 133 -19.12 3.44 2.98
CA GLU A 133 -20.23 4.36 3.26
C GLU A 133 -20.37 4.66 4.76
N SER A 134 -20.17 3.68 5.64
CA SER A 134 -20.36 3.81 7.09
C SER A 134 -19.07 3.66 7.92
N GLY A 135 -17.97 3.32 7.23
CA GLY A 135 -16.70 2.94 7.82
C GLY A 135 -16.60 1.48 8.25
N HIS A 136 -17.62 0.65 8.00
CA HIS A 136 -17.62 -0.76 8.43
C HIS A 136 -16.46 -1.55 7.81
N THR A 137 -16.27 -1.46 6.49
CA THR A 137 -15.17 -2.13 5.77
C THR A 137 -13.80 -1.78 6.34
N ALA A 138 -13.52 -0.48 6.53
CA ALA A 138 -12.24 -0.02 7.10
C ALA A 138 -11.98 -0.59 8.51
N ARG A 139 -13.01 -0.64 9.37
CA ARG A 139 -12.90 -1.25 10.71
C ARG A 139 -12.67 -2.75 10.64
N MET A 140 -13.35 -3.44 9.74
CA MET A 140 -13.22 -4.89 9.60
C MET A 140 -11.86 -5.29 9.03
N VAL A 141 -11.28 -4.50 8.14
CA VAL A 141 -9.89 -4.68 7.70
C VAL A 141 -8.92 -4.37 8.86
N SER A 142 -9.10 -3.23 9.56
CA SER A 142 -8.26 -2.83 10.69
C SER A 142 -8.26 -3.84 11.84
N LYS A 143 -9.38 -4.54 12.07
CA LYS A 143 -9.48 -5.67 13.02
C LYS A 143 -8.37 -6.70 12.80
N TYR A 144 -7.97 -6.97 11.56
CA TYR A 144 -6.91 -7.94 11.26
C TYR A 144 -5.49 -7.34 11.29
N ARG A 145 -5.36 -6.06 11.66
CA ARG A 145 -4.09 -5.33 11.85
C ARG A 145 -3.11 -5.54 10.67
N PRO A 146 -3.48 -5.19 9.42
CA PRO A 146 -2.53 -5.26 8.31
C PRO A 146 -1.34 -4.33 8.57
N LYS A 147 -0.15 -4.75 8.11
CA LYS A 147 1.06 -3.90 8.16
C LYS A 147 0.95 -2.68 7.24
N ALA A 148 0.29 -2.86 6.09
CA ALA A 148 0.05 -1.79 5.13
C ALA A 148 -0.99 -0.80 5.68
N PRO A 149 -0.81 0.51 5.46
CA PRO A 149 -1.79 1.52 5.85
C PRO A 149 -3.13 1.30 5.15
N ILE A 150 -4.23 1.56 5.85
CA ILE A 150 -5.58 1.43 5.31
C ILE A 150 -6.06 2.81 4.87
N VAL A 151 -6.21 3.05 3.58
CA VAL A 151 -6.74 4.30 3.04
C VAL A 151 -8.25 4.15 2.86
N ALA A 152 -9.03 4.79 3.74
CA ALA A 152 -10.48 4.65 3.74
C ALA A 152 -11.17 5.79 2.99
N VAL A 153 -11.58 5.52 1.76
CA VAL A 153 -12.27 6.50 0.92
C VAL A 153 -13.77 6.46 1.19
N THR A 154 -14.33 7.61 1.55
CA THR A 154 -15.75 7.74 1.88
C THR A 154 -16.31 9.09 1.40
N PRO A 155 -17.55 9.15 0.89
CA PRO A 155 -18.17 10.42 0.52
C PRO A 155 -18.68 11.24 1.73
N HIS A 156 -18.65 10.66 2.94
CA HIS A 156 -19.27 11.28 4.12
C HIS A 156 -18.23 11.85 5.08
N ALA A 157 -18.19 13.17 5.21
CA ALA A 157 -17.29 13.84 6.16
C ALA A 157 -17.47 13.39 7.62
N GLY A 158 -18.68 12.98 8.01
CA GLY A 158 -18.94 12.40 9.33
C GLY A 158 -18.24 11.05 9.55
N VAL A 159 -18.09 10.26 8.49
CA VAL A 159 -17.42 8.96 8.52
C VAL A 159 -15.91 9.13 8.54
N VAL A 160 -15.37 10.14 7.84
CA VAL A 160 -13.96 10.53 7.93
C VAL A 160 -13.56 10.75 9.40
N ARG A 161 -14.32 11.58 10.13
CA ARG A 161 -14.08 11.84 11.56
C ARG A 161 -14.21 10.57 12.41
N ARG A 162 -15.22 9.74 12.15
CA ARG A 162 -15.44 8.48 12.88
C ARG A 162 -14.28 7.50 12.70
N LEU A 163 -13.69 7.45 11.51
CA LEU A 163 -12.58 6.55 11.19
C LEU A 163 -11.23 7.04 11.71
N SER A 164 -11.11 8.31 12.09
CA SER A 164 -9.84 8.88 12.59
C SER A 164 -9.34 8.27 13.90
N ILE A 165 -10.18 7.48 14.60
CA ILE A 165 -9.81 6.76 15.83
C ILE A 165 -9.47 5.28 15.59
N VAL A 166 -9.63 4.79 14.37
CA VAL A 166 -9.46 3.36 14.06
C VAL A 166 -8.00 3.10 13.72
N ASN A 167 -7.40 2.07 14.32
CA ASN A 167 -5.96 1.79 14.14
C ASN A 167 -5.59 1.59 12.67
N GLY A 168 -4.52 2.25 12.24
CA GLY A 168 -3.96 2.10 10.89
C GLY A 168 -4.85 2.64 9.75
N VAL A 169 -5.95 3.33 10.07
CA VAL A 169 -6.88 3.90 9.07
C VAL A 169 -6.61 5.37 8.83
N TYR A 170 -6.39 5.71 7.57
CA TYR A 170 -6.22 7.06 7.04
C TYR A 170 -7.45 7.40 6.18
N PRO A 171 -8.46 8.10 6.73
CA PRO A 171 -9.68 8.39 5.99
C PRO A 171 -9.49 9.53 5.00
N VAL A 172 -10.03 9.36 3.79
CA VAL A 172 -10.00 10.34 2.69
C VAL A 172 -11.44 10.64 2.26
N LEU A 173 -11.76 11.92 2.10
CA LEU A 173 -13.05 12.34 1.58
C LEU A 173 -13.07 12.18 0.05
N GLY A 174 -13.89 11.26 -0.44
CA GLY A 174 -14.12 11.04 -1.87
C GLY A 174 -15.46 11.61 -2.35
N ALA A 175 -15.79 11.38 -3.63
CA ALA A 175 -17.12 11.68 -4.16
C ALA A 175 -18.06 10.46 -4.07
N LEU A 176 -19.36 10.71 -4.25
CA LEU A 176 -20.36 9.66 -4.39
C LEU A 176 -20.12 8.88 -5.69
N CYS A 177 -20.39 7.58 -5.65
CA CYS A 177 -20.29 6.67 -6.78
C CYS A 177 -21.61 5.91 -6.99
N HIS A 178 -21.84 5.50 -8.23
CA HIS A 178 -23.06 4.83 -8.67
C HIS A 178 -22.83 3.43 -9.21
N SER A 179 -21.59 3.07 -9.53
CA SER A 179 -21.21 1.73 -9.96
C SER A 179 -19.97 1.23 -9.20
N THR A 180 -19.76 -0.08 -9.25
CA THR A 180 -18.55 -0.70 -8.69
C THR A 180 -17.28 -0.20 -9.39
N ASP A 181 -17.30 -0.09 -10.72
CA ASP A 181 -16.12 0.35 -11.47
C ASP A 181 -15.73 1.78 -11.14
N GLU A 182 -16.72 2.69 -11.08
CA GLU A 182 -16.52 4.08 -10.65
C GLU A 182 -15.97 4.15 -9.23
N MET A 183 -16.49 3.35 -8.31
CA MET A 183 -16.02 3.27 -6.92
C MET A 183 -14.56 2.83 -6.84
N LEU A 184 -14.15 1.83 -7.62
CA LEU A 184 -12.77 1.32 -7.65
C LEU A 184 -11.81 2.39 -8.20
N GLU A 185 -12.14 3.01 -9.33
CA GLU A 185 -11.33 4.06 -9.96
C GLU A 185 -11.23 5.30 -9.09
N LEU A 186 -12.35 5.76 -8.53
CA LEU A 186 -12.39 6.92 -7.65
C LEU A 186 -11.56 6.68 -6.39
N SER A 187 -11.66 5.50 -5.80
CA SER A 187 -10.90 5.16 -4.58
C SER A 187 -9.39 5.20 -4.83
N VAL A 188 -8.94 4.73 -6.00
CA VAL A 188 -7.53 4.84 -6.43
C VAL A 188 -7.14 6.30 -6.64
N ASN A 189 -7.94 7.07 -7.38
CA ASN A 189 -7.63 8.45 -7.71
C ASN A 189 -7.56 9.35 -6.46
N GLU A 190 -8.49 9.21 -5.53
CA GLU A 190 -8.47 9.98 -4.27
C GLU A 190 -7.29 9.57 -3.37
N SER A 191 -6.90 8.28 -3.39
CA SER A 191 -5.71 7.81 -2.66
C SER A 191 -4.41 8.36 -3.26
N LEU A 192 -4.33 8.47 -4.60
CA LEU A 192 -3.22 9.12 -5.32
C LEU A 192 -3.14 10.61 -4.99
N LYS A 193 -4.27 11.33 -5.08
CA LYS A 193 -4.33 12.78 -4.77
C LYS A 193 -3.93 13.08 -3.33
N ALA A 194 -4.32 12.22 -2.39
CA ALA A 194 -3.97 12.35 -0.98
C ALA A 194 -2.50 11.98 -0.68
N GLY A 195 -1.77 11.41 -1.64
CA GLY A 195 -0.35 11.10 -1.53
C GLY A 195 -0.03 9.82 -0.75
N TYR A 196 -1.04 8.96 -0.48
CA TYR A 196 -0.85 7.69 0.22
C TYR A 196 -0.30 6.58 -0.69
N ILE A 197 -0.45 6.72 -1.99
CA ILE A 197 0.05 5.80 -3.01
C ILE A 197 0.64 6.58 -4.19
N ARG A 198 1.42 5.91 -5.04
CA ARG A 198 2.08 6.45 -6.22
C ARG A 198 1.95 5.49 -7.40
N HIS A 199 2.19 5.99 -8.60
CA HIS A 199 2.35 5.11 -9.76
C HIS A 199 3.52 4.15 -9.52
N GLY A 200 3.23 2.88 -9.75
CA GLY A 200 4.10 1.76 -9.54
C GLY A 200 3.74 0.87 -8.35
N ASP A 201 2.95 1.40 -7.41
CA ASP A 201 2.61 0.71 -6.17
C ASP A 201 1.65 -0.47 -6.41
N LEU A 202 1.85 -1.53 -5.63
CA LEU A 202 0.88 -2.61 -5.52
C LEU A 202 -0.08 -2.30 -4.37
N VAL A 203 -1.37 -2.22 -4.64
CA VAL A 203 -2.41 -1.95 -3.64
C VAL A 203 -3.45 -3.06 -3.62
N ILE A 204 -4.17 -3.15 -2.51
CA ILE A 204 -5.34 -4.04 -2.40
C ILE A 204 -6.56 -3.18 -2.16
N ILE A 205 -7.56 -3.30 -3.04
CA ILE A 205 -8.81 -2.57 -2.94
C ILE A 205 -9.88 -3.52 -2.41
N THR A 206 -10.65 -3.09 -1.40
CA THR A 206 -11.77 -3.87 -0.87
C THR A 206 -12.98 -2.99 -0.58
N ALA A 207 -14.17 -3.56 -0.77
CA ALA A 207 -15.44 -2.85 -0.64
C ALA A 207 -16.60 -3.82 -0.38
N GLY A 208 -17.74 -3.27 0.01
CA GLY A 208 -19.05 -3.92 -0.09
C GLY A 208 -19.72 -3.56 -1.41
N VAL A 209 -20.15 -4.56 -2.17
CA VAL A 209 -20.99 -4.40 -3.36
C VAL A 209 -22.33 -5.12 -3.15
N PRO A 210 -23.47 -4.54 -3.59
CA PRO A 210 -23.60 -3.30 -4.37
C PRO A 210 -23.24 -2.03 -3.60
N VAL A 211 -22.78 -1.02 -4.34
CA VAL A 211 -22.45 0.31 -3.78
C VAL A 211 -23.66 0.91 -3.07
N ARG A 212 -23.40 1.72 -2.03
CA ARG A 212 -24.40 2.40 -1.18
C ARG A 212 -25.16 1.51 -0.19
N GLU A 213 -25.02 0.20 -0.27
CA GLU A 213 -25.47 -0.70 0.80
C GLU A 213 -24.40 -0.80 1.88
N THR A 214 -24.82 -0.68 3.14
CA THR A 214 -23.92 -0.76 4.29
C THR A 214 -23.98 -2.12 4.96
N GLY A 215 -22.86 -2.59 5.49
CA GLY A 215 -22.84 -3.70 6.46
C GLY A 215 -22.19 -4.99 5.96
N THR A 216 -21.79 -5.05 4.69
CA THR A 216 -21.04 -6.19 4.15
C THR A 216 -19.74 -5.71 3.49
N THR A 217 -18.77 -6.62 3.39
CA THR A 217 -17.56 -6.46 2.57
C THR A 217 -17.35 -7.79 1.87
N ASN A 218 -17.43 -7.79 0.55
CA ASN A 218 -17.49 -9.00 -0.26
C ASN A 218 -16.65 -8.93 -1.54
N LEU A 219 -15.87 -7.84 -1.72
CA LEU A 219 -15.00 -7.66 -2.88
C LEU A 219 -13.56 -7.41 -2.43
N MET A 220 -12.62 -8.03 -3.12
CA MET A 220 -11.18 -7.78 -3.02
C MET A 220 -10.57 -7.75 -4.43
N LYS A 221 -9.76 -6.74 -4.73
CA LYS A 221 -9.01 -6.60 -5.99
C LYS A 221 -7.56 -6.22 -5.68
N ILE A 222 -6.61 -7.03 -6.14
CA ILE A 222 -5.19 -6.68 -6.11
C ILE A 222 -4.89 -5.89 -7.38
N HIS A 223 -4.25 -4.73 -7.24
CA HIS A 223 -4.09 -3.80 -8.35
C HIS A 223 -2.73 -3.12 -8.30
N VAL A 224 -2.01 -3.13 -9.43
CA VAL A 224 -0.81 -2.30 -9.62
C VAL A 224 -1.28 -0.95 -10.12
N ILE A 225 -0.91 0.11 -9.41
CA ILE A 225 -1.18 1.49 -9.77
C ILE A 225 -0.22 1.86 -10.89
N GLY A 226 -0.72 2.30 -12.04
CA GLY A 226 0.14 2.62 -13.17
C GLY A 226 -0.64 2.57 -14.47
N ASP A 227 -0.44 3.60 -15.29
CA ASP A 227 -0.99 3.60 -16.64
C ASP A 227 -0.13 2.70 -17.50
N ILE A 228 -0.80 1.77 -18.19
CA ILE A 228 -0.17 1.02 -19.25
C ILE A 228 -0.02 1.98 -20.43
N ILE A 229 1.19 2.49 -20.63
CA ILE A 229 1.52 3.44 -21.70
C ILE A 229 1.28 2.78 -23.05
N ALA A 230 1.73 1.53 -23.16
CA ALA A 230 1.61 0.75 -24.37
C ALA A 230 1.63 -0.75 -24.06
N LYS A 231 1.09 -1.51 -25.01
CA LYS A 231 1.11 -2.97 -25.00
C LYS A 231 1.68 -3.48 -26.30
N GLY A 232 2.34 -4.62 -26.22
CA GLY A 232 2.82 -5.36 -27.38
C GLY A 232 2.94 -6.83 -27.05
N GLN A 233 3.68 -7.55 -27.88
CA GLN A 233 3.96 -8.96 -27.69
C GLN A 233 5.23 -9.12 -26.87
N GLY A 234 5.07 -9.61 -25.64
CA GLY A 234 6.18 -9.84 -24.72
C GLY A 234 6.97 -11.12 -25.06
N ILE A 235 8.28 -11.05 -24.88
CA ILE A 235 9.26 -12.11 -25.10
C ILE A 235 10.14 -12.24 -23.85
N GLY A 236 10.09 -13.41 -23.22
CA GLY A 236 10.73 -13.67 -21.93
C GLY A 236 9.75 -13.55 -20.76
N ARG A 237 10.24 -13.72 -19.53
CA ARG A 237 9.40 -13.74 -18.31
C ARG A 237 9.98 -12.87 -17.19
N LYS A 238 10.55 -11.72 -17.54
CA LYS A 238 11.19 -10.82 -16.58
C LYS A 238 10.49 -9.47 -16.57
N VAL A 239 10.48 -8.87 -15.39
CA VAL A 239 10.06 -7.48 -15.19
C VAL A 239 11.30 -6.66 -14.91
N VAL A 240 11.54 -5.62 -15.72
CA VAL A 240 12.71 -4.75 -15.59
C VAL A 240 12.27 -3.29 -15.60
N THR A 241 12.87 -2.49 -14.74
CA THR A 241 12.66 -1.03 -14.69
C THR A 241 13.95 -0.33 -15.04
N GLY A 242 13.85 0.69 -15.89
CA GLY A 242 14.99 1.47 -16.34
C GLY A 242 14.57 2.76 -17.03
N LYS A 243 15.55 3.59 -17.40
CA LYS A 243 15.30 4.78 -18.22
C LYS A 243 15.08 4.36 -19.67
N ALA A 244 14.03 4.85 -20.30
CA ALA A 244 13.78 4.69 -21.72
C ALA A 244 14.80 5.52 -22.51
N ILE A 245 15.54 4.88 -23.40
CA ILE A 245 16.47 5.51 -24.34
C ILE A 245 15.92 5.32 -25.74
N LEU A 246 15.57 6.43 -26.38
CA LEU A 246 15.02 6.40 -27.73
C LEU A 246 16.14 6.53 -28.77
N ALA A 247 16.24 5.52 -29.62
CA ALA A 247 17.21 5.46 -30.72
C ALA A 247 16.53 4.95 -31.99
N LYS A 248 16.74 5.65 -33.10
CA LYS A 248 16.23 5.23 -34.42
C LYS A 248 17.29 4.51 -35.24
N THR A 249 18.57 4.75 -34.95
CA THR A 249 19.72 4.18 -35.67
C THR A 249 20.68 3.49 -34.72
N ALA A 250 21.52 2.59 -35.25
CA ALA A 250 22.50 1.87 -34.45
C ALA A 250 23.52 2.81 -33.78
N GLU A 251 23.93 3.87 -34.48
CA GLU A 251 24.82 4.90 -33.94
C GLU A 251 24.20 5.62 -32.73
N GLU A 252 22.92 6.00 -32.82
CA GLU A 252 22.20 6.62 -31.70
C GLU A 252 22.08 5.67 -30.51
N ALA A 253 21.76 4.39 -30.76
CA ALA A 253 21.64 3.38 -29.72
C ALA A 253 22.98 3.20 -28.99
N LEU A 254 24.08 3.07 -29.73
CA LEU A 254 25.41 2.90 -29.14
C LEU A 254 25.86 4.13 -28.34
N ALA A 255 25.60 5.32 -28.85
CA ALA A 255 26.02 6.57 -28.20
C ALA A 255 25.22 6.87 -26.92
N LYS A 256 23.92 6.58 -26.91
CA LYS A 256 23.03 6.95 -25.79
C LYS A 256 22.83 5.85 -24.75
N MET A 257 23.06 4.58 -25.09
CA MET A 257 22.74 3.51 -24.16
C MET A 257 23.60 3.58 -22.89
N GLU A 258 22.93 3.45 -21.76
CA GLU A 258 23.50 3.25 -20.44
C GLU A 258 23.22 1.80 -20.00
N ASP A 259 24.08 1.23 -19.16
CA ASP A 259 23.92 -0.15 -18.70
C ASP A 259 22.64 -0.27 -17.86
N GLY A 260 21.78 -1.22 -18.21
CA GLY A 260 20.48 -1.43 -17.56
C GLY A 260 19.36 -0.49 -18.02
N ALA A 261 19.62 0.42 -18.97
CA ALA A 261 18.58 1.25 -19.58
C ALA A 261 17.67 0.44 -20.52
N ILE A 262 16.52 0.98 -20.87
CA ILE A 262 15.53 0.33 -21.73
C ILE A 262 15.64 0.92 -23.13
N LEU A 263 16.09 0.12 -24.10
CA LEU A 263 16.22 0.55 -25.49
C LEU A 263 14.85 0.59 -26.16
N VAL A 264 14.48 1.73 -26.73
CA VAL A 264 13.24 1.94 -27.47
C VAL A 264 13.58 2.31 -28.91
N THR A 265 13.18 1.46 -29.87
CA THR A 265 13.51 1.62 -31.30
C THR A 265 12.36 1.16 -32.20
N ILE A 266 12.47 1.42 -33.50
CA ILE A 266 11.52 0.91 -34.50
C ILE A 266 11.73 -0.60 -34.69
N GLY A 267 12.99 -1.00 -34.87
CA GLY A 267 13.43 -2.39 -35.02
C GLY A 267 14.90 -2.52 -34.61
N THR A 268 15.40 -3.75 -34.58
CA THR A 268 16.83 -4.01 -34.31
C THR A 268 17.44 -4.81 -35.45
N ASP A 269 18.73 -4.61 -35.65
CA ASP A 269 19.58 -5.30 -36.62
C ASP A 269 20.90 -5.74 -35.96
N SER A 270 21.80 -6.32 -36.76
CA SER A 270 23.11 -6.80 -36.29
C SER A 270 24.00 -5.71 -35.70
N ASP A 271 23.82 -4.46 -36.12
CA ASP A 271 24.68 -3.35 -35.73
C ASP A 271 24.29 -2.81 -34.34
N MET A 272 23.07 -3.12 -33.88
CA MET A 272 22.57 -2.76 -32.56
C MET A 272 22.93 -3.77 -31.45
N ILE A 273 23.61 -4.89 -31.74
CA ILE A 273 23.88 -5.96 -30.76
C ILE A 273 24.61 -5.44 -29.52
N GLN A 274 25.61 -4.59 -29.69
CA GLN A 274 26.37 -4.01 -28.57
C GLN A 274 25.51 -3.13 -27.67
N ALA A 275 24.56 -2.39 -28.23
CA ALA A 275 23.60 -1.59 -27.46
C ALA A 275 22.57 -2.51 -26.77
N PHE A 276 22.19 -3.61 -27.41
CA PHE A 276 21.27 -4.61 -26.91
C PHE A 276 21.83 -5.34 -25.67
N GLU A 277 23.10 -5.74 -25.70
CA GLU A 277 23.76 -6.42 -24.58
C GLU A 277 23.82 -5.56 -23.30
N ARG A 278 23.85 -4.23 -23.46
CA ARG A 278 23.85 -3.27 -22.35
C ARG A 278 22.43 -2.96 -21.86
N ALA A 279 21.41 -3.25 -22.66
CA ALA A 279 20.02 -2.94 -22.33
C ALA A 279 19.48 -3.85 -21.22
N GLY A 280 18.78 -3.24 -20.25
CA GLY A 280 18.00 -3.98 -19.27
C GLY A 280 16.73 -4.58 -19.88
N ALA A 281 16.15 -3.94 -20.90
CA ALA A 281 15.04 -4.43 -21.70
C ALA A 281 15.02 -3.75 -23.07
N VAL A 282 14.33 -4.34 -24.04
CA VAL A 282 14.18 -3.75 -25.39
C VAL A 282 12.70 -3.65 -25.78
N ILE A 283 12.32 -2.51 -26.35
CA ILE A 283 10.99 -2.27 -26.87
C ILE A 283 11.10 -1.91 -28.35
N THR A 284 10.38 -2.62 -29.21
CA THR A 284 10.34 -2.34 -30.65
C THR A 284 8.94 -2.05 -31.15
N GLU A 285 8.83 -1.06 -32.04
CA GLU A 285 7.58 -0.74 -32.73
C GLU A 285 7.18 -1.85 -33.70
N GLU A 286 8.13 -2.29 -34.52
CA GLU A 286 7.97 -3.40 -35.45
C GLU A 286 8.39 -4.72 -34.81
N GLY A 287 7.80 -5.80 -35.29
CA GLY A 287 8.29 -7.14 -34.98
C GLY A 287 7.21 -8.21 -34.95
N GLY A 288 7.62 -9.34 -34.41
CA GLY A 288 6.85 -10.57 -34.24
C GLY A 288 7.69 -11.56 -33.44
N LEU A 289 7.11 -12.71 -33.07
CA LEU A 289 7.77 -13.72 -32.22
C LEU A 289 9.12 -14.21 -32.77
N THR A 290 9.34 -14.07 -34.08
CA THR A 290 10.56 -14.48 -34.79
C THR A 290 11.38 -13.31 -35.33
N SER A 291 11.06 -12.08 -34.90
CA SER A 291 11.84 -10.89 -35.27
C SER A 291 13.25 -10.93 -34.67
N HIS A 292 14.17 -10.15 -35.24
CA HIS A 292 15.54 -10.02 -34.74
C HIS A 292 15.56 -9.69 -33.24
N ALA A 293 14.76 -8.71 -32.80
CA ALA A 293 14.66 -8.32 -31.40
C ALA A 293 14.19 -9.48 -30.49
N ALA A 294 13.21 -10.26 -30.93
CA ALA A 294 12.70 -11.39 -30.15
C ALA A 294 13.73 -12.52 -30.01
N ILE A 295 14.43 -12.87 -31.09
CA ILE A 295 15.43 -13.95 -31.08
C ILE A 295 16.64 -13.54 -30.25
N VAL A 296 17.15 -12.33 -30.44
CA VAL A 296 18.29 -11.80 -29.68
C VAL A 296 17.94 -11.66 -28.20
N GLY A 297 16.75 -11.15 -27.88
CA GLY A 297 16.24 -11.06 -26.51
C GLY A 297 16.22 -12.40 -25.78
N LEU A 298 15.72 -13.45 -26.44
CA LEU A 298 15.71 -14.81 -25.88
C LEU A 298 17.13 -15.34 -25.65
N ASN A 299 18.01 -15.20 -26.62
CA ASN A 299 19.39 -15.70 -26.54
C ASN A 299 20.21 -14.99 -25.45
N LEU A 300 20.05 -13.66 -25.34
CA LEU A 300 20.74 -12.84 -24.34
C LEU A 300 20.01 -12.81 -22.99
N ASN A 301 18.84 -13.46 -22.89
CA ASN A 301 17.98 -13.46 -21.71
C ASN A 301 17.60 -12.04 -21.22
N VAL A 302 17.43 -11.13 -22.19
CA VAL A 302 16.97 -9.75 -22.02
C VAL A 302 15.49 -9.70 -22.36
N PRO A 303 14.62 -9.17 -21.48
CA PRO A 303 13.19 -9.05 -21.76
C PRO A 303 12.92 -8.10 -22.93
N VAL A 304 12.04 -8.52 -23.83
CA VAL A 304 11.68 -7.72 -25.02
C VAL A 304 10.17 -7.60 -25.14
N ILE A 305 9.68 -6.44 -25.58
CA ILE A 305 8.31 -6.27 -26.05
C ILE A 305 8.36 -5.78 -27.49
N VAL A 306 7.83 -6.58 -28.41
CA VAL A 306 7.79 -6.25 -29.85
C VAL A 306 6.38 -5.86 -30.29
N GLY A 307 6.25 -5.12 -31.39
CA GLY A 307 4.94 -4.79 -31.95
C GLY A 307 4.19 -3.74 -31.13
N VAL A 308 4.89 -2.72 -30.64
CA VAL A 308 4.31 -1.63 -29.83
C VAL A 308 4.05 -0.40 -30.71
N PRO A 309 2.80 -0.14 -31.17
CA PRO A 309 2.55 0.90 -32.15
C PRO A 309 2.85 2.30 -31.59
N ASN A 310 3.54 3.13 -32.39
CA ASN A 310 3.92 4.50 -32.08
C ASN A 310 4.68 4.64 -30.75
N VAL A 311 5.50 3.66 -30.38
CA VAL A 311 6.18 3.67 -29.08
C VAL A 311 7.14 4.85 -28.91
N LEU A 312 7.79 5.27 -29.99
CA LEU A 312 8.69 6.42 -30.01
C LEU A 312 7.97 7.76 -29.78
N GLU A 313 6.66 7.83 -30.01
CA GLU A 313 5.85 9.02 -29.73
C GLU A 313 5.29 9.00 -28.30
N LYS A 314 5.01 7.80 -27.78
CA LYS A 314 4.42 7.60 -26.44
C LYS A 314 5.45 7.71 -25.33
N LEU A 315 6.70 7.31 -25.59
CA LEU A 315 7.80 7.37 -24.63
C LEU A 315 8.69 8.58 -24.89
N LYS A 316 9.31 9.08 -23.82
CA LYS A 316 10.29 10.18 -23.89
C LYS A 316 11.65 9.68 -23.42
N ASP A 317 12.69 10.24 -24.02
CA ASP A 317 14.07 9.94 -23.66
C ASP A 317 14.32 10.30 -22.18
N GLY A 318 14.94 9.39 -21.44
CA GLY A 318 15.20 9.51 -20.00
C GLY A 318 13.99 9.20 -19.10
N MET A 319 12.80 8.92 -19.64
CA MET A 319 11.62 8.58 -18.86
C MET A 319 11.79 7.21 -18.18
N THR A 320 11.53 7.11 -16.89
CA THR A 320 11.53 5.81 -16.22
C THR A 320 10.29 5.01 -16.58
N VAL A 321 10.51 3.78 -17.03
CA VAL A 321 9.43 2.84 -17.38
C VAL A 321 9.73 1.44 -16.85
N THR A 322 8.68 0.68 -16.62
CA THR A 322 8.77 -0.74 -16.28
C THR A 322 8.24 -1.58 -17.43
N VAL A 323 9.04 -2.54 -17.88
CA VAL A 323 8.74 -3.48 -18.94
C VAL A 323 8.40 -4.82 -18.31
N ASP A 324 7.17 -5.29 -18.52
CA ASP A 324 6.72 -6.64 -18.18
C ASP A 324 6.64 -7.46 -19.46
N SER A 325 7.66 -8.29 -19.70
CA SER A 325 7.74 -9.12 -20.90
C SER A 325 6.83 -10.35 -20.83
N ASP A 326 6.30 -10.74 -19.68
CA ASP A 326 5.40 -11.89 -19.56
C ASP A 326 4.00 -11.50 -20.04
N ARG A 327 3.52 -10.32 -19.62
CA ARG A 327 2.20 -9.80 -20.03
C ARG A 327 2.24 -8.89 -21.24
N GLY A 328 3.42 -8.46 -21.68
CA GLY A 328 3.60 -7.53 -22.80
C GLY A 328 3.13 -6.11 -22.49
N ASN A 329 3.24 -5.67 -21.23
CA ASN A 329 2.79 -4.36 -20.78
C ASN A 329 3.98 -3.44 -20.47
N ILE A 330 3.83 -2.15 -20.80
CA ILE A 330 4.79 -1.10 -20.49
C ILE A 330 4.11 -0.11 -19.54
N TYR A 331 4.67 0.06 -18.35
CA TYR A 331 4.14 0.92 -17.29
C TYR A 331 4.97 2.19 -17.13
N THR A 332 4.32 3.28 -16.72
CA THR A 332 5.01 4.49 -16.26
C THR A 332 5.69 4.27 -14.91
N GLY A 333 6.93 4.72 -14.76
CA GLY A 333 7.63 4.71 -13.48
C GLY A 333 8.16 3.32 -13.07
N HIS A 334 8.14 3.03 -11.76
CA HIS A 334 8.62 1.78 -11.17
C HIS A 334 7.44 0.90 -10.77
N ALA A 335 6.97 0.01 -11.64
CA ALA A 335 5.89 -0.91 -11.32
C ALA A 335 6.39 -2.19 -10.63
N ARG A 336 5.87 -2.46 -9.43
CA ARG A 336 5.98 -3.78 -8.79
C ARG A 336 4.97 -4.73 -9.43
N VAL A 337 5.31 -5.24 -10.61
CA VAL A 337 4.55 -6.30 -11.27
C VAL A 337 5.22 -7.63 -10.95
N LEU A 338 4.44 -8.55 -10.38
CA LEU A 338 4.83 -9.94 -10.13
C LEU A 338 4.46 -10.82 -11.33
#